data_AF-A0A815HJS4-F1
#
_entry.id   AF-A0A815HJS4-F1
#
_cell.length_a   1.000
_cell.length_b   1.000
_cell.length_c   1.000
_cell.angle_alpha   90.00
_cell.angle_beta   90.00
_cell.angle_gamma   90.00
#
_symmetry.space_group_name_H-M   'P 1'
#
loop_
_entity.id
_entity.type
_entity.pdbx_description
1 polymer ?
#
loop_
_entity_poly.entity_id
_entity_poly.type
_entity_poly.pdbx_seq_one_letter_code
_entity_poly.pdbx_strand_id
1 'polypeptide(L)'
;MVAGSAKNHAGSGHHSEHGHHAGKAAAAYPDRFPNACEFRIPDWRSYKVDGIPELEKHRSVLSNKGLRDPWIRNQAWLYDPKAGAYPQWRVSMRTAFFGFRYALVALATCFITEKILEKAFPPFHEHIHLYNPDKPHSHDDHGHH
;
A
#
# COMPACT_ATOMS: atom_id res chain seq x y z
N MET A 1 -4.42 76.00 29.53
CA MET A 1 -4.51 75.35 28.21
C MET A 1 -3.08 75.05 27.78
N VAL A 2 -2.56 73.84 27.58
CA VAL A 2 -3.11 72.48 27.44
C VAL A 2 -2.02 71.48 27.88
N ALA A 3 -2.47 70.49 28.65
CA ALA A 3 -2.04 69.09 28.83
C ALA A 3 -0.57 68.66 28.69
N GLY A 4 -0.12 67.97 29.75
CA GLY A 4 1.09 67.16 29.77
C GLY A 4 1.03 65.96 28.83
N SER A 5 2.17 65.65 28.22
CA SER A 5 2.38 64.49 27.36
C SER A 5 3.01 63.36 28.16
N ALA A 6 2.15 62.49 28.71
CA ALA A 6 2.55 61.18 29.23
C ALA A 6 2.97 60.30 28.05
N LYS A 7 4.27 59.98 27.97
CA LYS A 7 4.74 58.92 27.06
C LYS A 7 4.58 57.59 27.77
N ASN A 8 3.53 56.90 27.36
CA ASN A 8 3.12 55.59 27.85
C ASN A 8 4.24 54.56 27.66
N HIS A 9 4.52 53.82 28.73
CA HIS A 9 5.27 52.58 28.70
C HIS A 9 4.53 51.57 27.81
N ALA A 10 4.97 51.42 26.56
CA ALA A 10 4.56 50.29 25.74
C ALA A 10 5.37 49.08 26.19
N GLY A 11 4.73 48.21 26.99
CA GLY A 11 5.22 46.87 27.26
C GLY A 11 5.48 46.18 25.93
N SER A 12 6.75 45.90 25.65
CA SER A 12 7.14 44.98 24.58
C SER A 12 6.62 43.61 24.99
N GLY A 13 5.45 43.25 24.48
CA GLY A 13 4.94 41.90 24.54
C GLY A 13 5.93 41.00 23.81
N HIS A 14 6.80 40.34 24.59
CA HIS A 14 7.52 39.16 24.16
C HIS A 14 6.47 38.10 23.77
N HIS A 15 6.04 38.12 22.51
CA HIS A 15 5.40 36.99 21.89
C HIS A 15 6.46 35.89 21.80
N SER A 16 6.45 35.02 22.81
CA SER A 16 7.22 33.79 22.84
C SER A 16 6.82 32.94 21.63
N GLU A 17 7.62 33.01 20.57
CA GLU A 17 7.66 32.00 19.52
C GLU A 17 8.12 30.68 20.16
N HIS A 18 7.15 29.92 20.69
CA HIS A 18 7.34 28.52 21.08
C HIS A 18 7.39 27.65 19.82
N GLY A 19 8.49 27.78 19.06
CA GLY A 19 8.82 26.93 17.94
C GLY A 19 10.30 26.58 18.01
N HIS A 20 10.66 25.36 17.61
CA HIS A 20 12.05 24.89 17.42
C HIS A 20 12.79 24.40 18.69
N HIS A 21 12.29 23.34 19.33
CA HIS A 21 13.09 22.54 20.29
C HIS A 21 13.67 21.24 19.72
N ALA A 22 13.30 20.83 18.49
CA ALA A 22 13.85 19.59 17.90
C ALA A 22 15.37 19.67 17.69
N GLY A 23 15.91 20.84 17.28
CA GLY A 23 17.36 21.05 17.15
C GLY A 23 18.10 21.28 18.48
N LYS A 24 17.39 21.66 19.56
CA LYS A 24 18.01 21.91 20.87
C LYS A 24 18.19 20.64 21.70
N ALA A 25 17.32 19.65 21.52
CA ALA A 25 17.41 18.38 22.25
C ALA A 25 18.63 17.53 21.85
N ALA A 26 18.98 17.52 20.55
CA ALA A 26 20.18 16.86 20.06
C ALA A 26 21.48 17.48 20.61
N ALA A 27 21.49 18.80 20.81
CA ALA A 27 22.61 19.52 21.42
C ALA A 27 22.67 19.36 22.95
N ALA A 28 21.54 19.13 23.63
CA ALA A 28 21.46 18.95 25.08
C ALA A 28 21.87 17.53 25.54
N TYR A 29 21.73 16.51 24.67
CA TYR A 29 22.08 15.10 24.97
C TYR A 29 22.76 14.43 23.75
N PRO A 30 23.98 14.86 23.38
CA PRO A 30 24.68 14.38 22.19
C PRO A 30 25.07 12.90 22.25
N ASP A 31 25.22 12.37 23.46
CA ASP A 31 25.56 10.99 23.81
C ASP A 31 24.39 10.01 23.64
N ARG A 32 23.14 10.47 23.82
CA ARG A 32 21.94 9.62 23.72
C ARG A 32 21.46 9.44 22.28
N PHE A 33 21.70 10.41 21.42
CA PHE A 33 21.29 10.36 20.01
C PHE A 33 22.45 10.79 19.11
N PRO A 34 23.48 9.93 18.92
CA PRO A 34 24.69 10.26 18.16
C PRO A 34 24.40 10.61 16.69
N ASN A 35 23.21 10.22 16.20
CA ASN A 35 22.76 10.43 14.83
C ASN A 35 21.42 11.19 14.80
N ALA A 36 21.17 12.10 15.75
CA ALA A 36 20.00 12.99 15.74
C ALA A 36 20.11 14.02 14.59
N CYS A 37 20.22 13.51 13.37
CA CYS A 37 19.98 14.23 12.15
C CYS A 37 18.60 14.87 12.31
N GLU A 38 18.57 16.19 12.16
CA GLU A 38 17.50 17.12 12.46
C GLU A 38 16.12 16.59 12.01
N PHE A 39 15.46 15.81 12.87
CA PHE A 39 14.10 15.37 12.60
C PHE A 39 13.19 16.57 12.81
N ARG A 40 12.87 17.25 11.70
CA ARG A 40 11.97 18.39 11.71
C ARG A 40 10.54 17.90 11.87
N ILE A 41 10.05 17.99 13.10
CA ILE A 41 8.66 17.69 13.43
C ILE A 41 7.75 18.57 12.54
N PRO A 42 6.78 17.99 11.80
CA PRO A 42 5.87 18.75 10.96
C PRO A 42 5.00 19.70 11.79
N ASP A 43 4.59 20.82 11.19
CA ASP A 43 3.71 21.78 11.86
C ASP A 43 2.37 21.12 12.23
N TRP A 44 2.01 21.14 13.51
CA TRP A 44 0.80 20.51 14.03
C TRP A 44 -0.48 21.05 13.39
N ARG A 45 -0.46 22.28 12.86
CA ARG A 45 -1.61 22.92 12.21
C ARG A 45 -1.98 22.29 10.88
N SER A 46 -1.09 21.49 10.27
CA SER A 46 -1.39 20.79 9.03
C SER A 46 -2.39 19.64 9.23
N TYR A 47 -2.48 19.09 10.43
CA TYR A 47 -3.40 17.99 10.75
C TYR A 47 -4.81 18.54 10.98
N LYS A 48 -5.62 18.50 9.92
CA LYS A 48 -7.04 18.88 9.94
C LYS A 48 -7.92 17.63 9.90
N VAL A 49 -9.09 17.74 10.50
CA VAL A 49 -10.11 16.66 10.53
C VAL A 49 -10.90 16.64 9.22
N ASP A 50 -11.06 17.80 8.61
CA ASP A 50 -11.85 17.99 7.39
C ASP A 50 -11.18 17.26 6.21
N GLY A 51 -11.97 16.51 5.44
CA GLY A 51 -11.50 15.69 4.31
C GLY A 51 -11.14 14.24 4.67
N ILE A 52 -11.25 13.84 5.94
CA ILE A 52 -11.05 12.45 6.39
C ILE A 52 -12.42 11.82 6.71
N PRO A 53 -12.98 10.96 5.85
CA PRO A 53 -14.36 10.50 5.97
C PRO A 53 -14.61 9.70 7.27
N GLU A 54 -13.63 8.96 7.77
CA GLU A 54 -13.71 8.21 9.01
C GLU A 54 -13.86 9.13 10.23
N LEU A 55 -13.07 10.21 10.28
CA LEU A 55 -13.11 11.18 11.38
C LEU A 55 -14.33 12.10 11.29
N GLU A 56 -14.74 12.50 10.09
CA GLU A 56 -15.98 13.25 9.89
C GLU A 56 -17.22 12.45 10.33
N LYS A 57 -17.25 11.15 10.00
CA LYS A 57 -18.29 10.24 10.49
C LYS A 57 -18.26 10.14 12.01
N HIS A 58 -17.08 9.98 12.61
CA HIS A 58 -16.94 9.92 14.07
C HIS A 58 -17.45 11.20 14.73
N ARG A 59 -17.04 12.38 14.23
CA ARG A 59 -17.51 13.69 14.69
C ARG A 59 -19.03 13.79 14.60
N SER A 60 -19.62 13.35 13.49
CA SER A 60 -21.07 13.40 13.24
C SER A 60 -21.85 12.48 14.19
N VAL A 61 -21.34 11.27 14.45
CA VAL A 61 -21.95 10.33 15.40
C VAL A 61 -21.91 10.87 16.83
N LEU A 62 -20.81 11.52 17.22
CA LEU A 62 -20.70 12.13 18.55
C LEU A 62 -21.59 13.37 18.67
N SER A 63 -21.64 14.22 17.64
CA SER A 63 -22.50 15.40 17.67
C SER A 63 -23.98 15.04 17.75
N ASN A 64 -24.39 13.94 17.12
CA ASN A 64 -25.76 13.41 17.25
C ASN A 64 -26.10 12.96 18.68
N LYS A 65 -25.08 12.68 19.50
CA LYS A 65 -25.22 12.36 20.93
C LYS A 65 -25.03 13.60 21.82
N GLY A 66 -24.76 14.77 21.25
CA GLY A 66 -24.40 15.99 22.00
C GLY A 66 -22.98 15.99 22.56
N LEU A 67 -22.11 15.06 22.11
CA LEU A 67 -20.72 14.94 22.56
C LEU A 67 -19.74 15.53 21.54
N ARG A 68 -18.58 15.98 22.02
CA ARG A 68 -17.46 16.44 21.20
C ARG A 68 -16.16 15.81 21.70
N ASP A 69 -15.46 15.09 20.82
CA ASP A 69 -14.15 14.54 21.13
C ASP A 69 -13.05 15.62 20.98
N PRO A 70 -12.33 16.00 22.05
CA PRO A 70 -11.24 16.97 21.97
C PRO A 70 -9.98 16.42 21.28
N TRP A 71 -9.83 15.09 21.19
CA TRP A 71 -8.65 14.42 20.65
C TRP A 71 -8.77 14.02 19.18
N ILE A 72 -9.90 14.30 18.54
CA ILE A 72 -10.16 13.87 17.15
C ILE A 72 -9.10 14.38 16.16
N ARG A 73 -8.51 15.56 16.40
CA ARG A 73 -7.42 16.09 15.56
C ARG A 73 -6.14 15.27 15.68
N ASN A 74 -5.86 14.72 16.86
CA ASN A 74 -4.70 13.86 17.06
C ASN A 74 -4.82 12.56 16.24
N GLN A 75 -6.02 12.15 15.83
CA GLN A 75 -6.16 10.94 15.00
C GLN A 75 -5.93 11.23 13.51
N ALA A 76 -5.88 12.50 13.10
CA ALA A 76 -5.74 12.87 11.69
C ALA A 76 -4.41 12.41 11.07
N TRP A 77 -3.32 12.30 11.84
CA TRP A 77 -2.04 11.83 11.30
C TRP A 77 -2.10 10.37 10.83
N LEU A 78 -2.98 9.55 11.42
CA LEU A 78 -3.14 8.14 11.05
C LEU A 78 -3.72 8.00 9.63
N TYR A 79 -4.48 9.00 9.18
CA TYR A 79 -5.15 9.00 7.88
C TYR A 79 -4.40 9.81 6.83
N ASP A 80 -3.22 10.36 7.15
CA ASP A 80 -2.40 11.09 6.19
C ASP A 80 -1.82 10.11 5.15
N PRO A 81 -2.09 10.29 3.83
CA PRO A 81 -1.54 9.45 2.79
C PRO A 81 0.00 9.40 2.80
N LYS A 82 0.66 10.47 3.27
CA LYS A 82 2.12 10.54 3.39
C LYS A 82 2.67 9.65 4.51
N ALA A 83 1.84 9.33 5.51
CA ALA A 83 2.18 8.44 6.61
C ALA A 83 1.95 6.96 6.27
N GLY A 84 1.53 6.64 5.03
CA GLY A 84 1.24 5.27 4.61
C GLY A 84 -0.20 4.84 4.89
N ALA A 85 -1.10 5.78 5.17
CA ALA A 85 -2.53 5.55 5.35
C ALA A 85 -3.19 5.24 4.00
N TYR A 86 -3.05 4.01 3.53
CA TYR A 86 -3.78 3.52 2.37
C TYR A 86 -5.08 2.84 2.82
N PRO A 87 -6.17 2.94 2.05
CA PRO A 87 -7.36 2.14 2.30
C PRO A 87 -6.94 0.67 2.31
N GLN A 88 -7.24 -0.06 3.39
CA GLN A 88 -6.83 -1.47 3.59
C GLN A 88 -7.09 -2.31 2.32
N TRP A 89 -8.25 -2.10 1.69
CA TRP A 89 -8.67 -2.73 0.43
C TRP A 89 -7.70 -2.51 -0.73
N ARG A 90 -7.18 -1.30 -0.93
CA ARG A 90 -6.24 -0.99 -2.02
C ARG A 90 -4.89 -1.67 -1.81
N VAL A 91 -4.44 -1.77 -0.57
CA VAL A 91 -3.22 -2.51 -0.21
C VAL A 91 -3.45 -4.01 -0.42
N SER A 92 -4.57 -4.55 0.08
CA SER A 92 -4.92 -5.96 -0.04
C SER A 92 -5.08 -6.44 -1.49
N MET A 93 -5.71 -5.65 -2.36
CA MET A 93 -5.77 -5.99 -3.79
C MET A 93 -4.40 -5.91 -4.44
N ARG A 94 -3.62 -4.87 -4.12
CA ARG A 94 -2.29 -4.69 -4.70
C ARG A 94 -1.36 -5.82 -4.31
N THR A 95 -1.42 -6.32 -3.08
CA THR A 95 -0.65 -7.49 -2.63
C THR A 95 -1.17 -8.78 -3.26
N ALA A 96 -2.49 -8.98 -3.31
CA ALA A 96 -3.09 -10.18 -3.91
C ALA A 96 -2.77 -10.32 -5.42
N PHE A 97 -2.78 -9.21 -6.16
CA PHE A 97 -2.60 -9.22 -7.62
C PHE A 97 -1.20 -8.81 -8.10
N PHE A 98 -0.23 -8.60 -7.20
CA PHE A 98 1.13 -8.18 -7.58
C PHE A 98 1.80 -9.14 -8.57
N GLY A 99 1.53 -10.44 -8.42
CA GLY A 99 2.07 -11.51 -9.26
C GLY A 99 1.22 -11.85 -10.49
N PHE A 100 -0.01 -11.32 -10.61
CA PHE A 100 -0.97 -11.78 -11.60
C PHE A 100 -0.48 -11.59 -13.04
N ARG A 101 0.17 -10.46 -13.33
CA ARG A 101 0.78 -10.19 -14.65
C ARG A 101 1.86 -11.22 -15.03
N TYR A 102 2.66 -11.67 -14.06
CA TYR A 102 3.71 -12.65 -14.30
C TYR A 102 3.13 -14.04 -14.47
N ALA A 103 2.09 -14.37 -13.70
CA ALA A 103 1.35 -15.62 -13.86
C ALA A 103 0.74 -15.75 -15.26
N LEU A 104 0.16 -14.67 -15.82
CA LEU A 104 -0.36 -14.67 -17.19
C LEU A 104 0.73 -14.94 -18.24
N VAL A 105 1.92 -14.36 -18.09
CA VAL A 105 3.05 -14.60 -19.01
C VAL A 105 3.53 -16.05 -18.91
N ALA A 106 3.67 -16.59 -17.69
CA ALA A 106 4.09 -17.97 -17.48
C ALA A 106 3.07 -18.96 -18.06
N LEU A 107 1.77 -18.70 -17.86
CA LEU A 107 0.68 -19.51 -18.39
C LEU A 107 0.68 -19.52 -19.93
N ALA A 108 0.80 -18.35 -20.56
CA ALA A 108 0.89 -18.25 -22.02
C ALA A 108 2.12 -19.01 -22.56
N THR A 109 3.26 -18.88 -21.88
CA THR A 109 4.50 -19.58 -22.25
C THR A 109 4.33 -21.10 -22.17
N CYS A 110 3.62 -21.60 -21.15
CA CYS A 110 3.34 -23.02 -20.98
C CYS A 110 2.53 -23.56 -22.17
N PHE A 111 1.41 -22.92 -22.52
CA PHE A 111 0.59 -23.34 -23.65
C PHE A 111 1.31 -23.26 -24.99
N ILE A 112 2.13 -22.23 -25.22
CA ILE A 112 2.94 -22.11 -26.43
C ILE A 112 3.94 -23.27 -26.52
N THR A 113 4.60 -23.59 -25.40
CA THR A 113 5.58 -24.67 -25.34
C THR A 113 4.93 -26.03 -25.59
N GLU A 114 3.77 -26.29 -24.98
CA GLU A 114 2.98 -27.51 -25.24
C GLU A 114 2.67 -27.65 -26.74
N LYS A 115 2.18 -26.58 -27.39
CA LYS A 115 1.84 -26.63 -28.82
C LYS A 115 3.05 -26.79 -29.74
N ILE A 116 4.21 -26.23 -29.36
CA ILE A 116 5.46 -26.45 -30.09
C ILE A 116 5.92 -27.90 -29.94
N LEU A 117 5.84 -28.46 -28.73
CA LEU A 117 6.27 -29.83 -28.44
C LEU A 117 5.39 -30.86 -29.16
N GLU A 118 4.06 -30.70 -29.12
CA GLU A 118 3.11 -31.55 -29.87
C GLU A 118 3.40 -31.57 -31.38
N LYS A 119 3.86 -30.45 -31.94
CA LYS A 119 4.19 -30.33 -33.36
C LYS A 119 5.56 -30.92 -33.71
N ALA A 120 6.55 -30.76 -32.81
CA ALA A 120 7.91 -31.24 -33.01
C ALA A 120 8.03 -32.76 -32.77
N PHE A 121 7.23 -33.30 -31.85
CA PHE A 121 7.17 -34.72 -31.52
C PHE A 121 5.70 -35.15 -31.59
N PRO A 122 5.16 -35.44 -32.80
CA PRO A 122 3.84 -36.03 -32.90
C PRO A 122 3.83 -37.30 -32.04
N PRO A 123 2.76 -37.54 -31.27
CA PRO A 123 2.70 -38.69 -30.38
C PRO A 123 2.89 -39.96 -31.21
N PHE A 124 3.93 -40.74 -30.90
CA PHE A 124 4.02 -42.11 -31.40
C PHE A 124 2.82 -42.86 -30.85
N HIS A 125 1.78 -43.01 -31.66
CA HIS A 125 0.70 -43.95 -31.40
C HIS A 125 1.24 -45.36 -31.67
N GLU A 126 2.17 -45.82 -30.85
CA GLU A 126 2.44 -47.25 -30.74
C GLU A 126 1.28 -47.85 -29.97
N HIS A 127 0.25 -48.27 -30.71
CA HIS A 127 -0.69 -49.25 -30.18
C HIS A 127 0.12 -50.53 -29.97
N ILE A 128 0.45 -50.86 -28.72
CA ILE A 128 0.91 -52.20 -28.39
C ILE A 128 -0.24 -53.14 -28.80
N HIS A 129 -0.05 -53.84 -29.91
CA HIS A 129 -0.93 -54.91 -30.32
C HIS A 129 -0.68 -56.06 -29.35
N LEU A 130 -1.36 -56.00 -28.19
CA LEU A 130 -1.38 -57.13 -27.27
C LEU A 130 -1.90 -58.31 -28.08
N TYR A 131 -1.05 -59.33 -28.21
CA TYR A 131 -1.41 -60.60 -28.83
C TYR A 131 -2.67 -61.11 -28.12
N ASN A 132 -3.81 -60.99 -28.79
CA ASN A 132 -5.07 -61.54 -28.32
C ASN A 132 -5.21 -62.91 -28.99
N PRO A 133 -5.01 -64.02 -28.26
CA PRO A 133 -5.08 -65.36 -28.83
C PRO A 133 -6.46 -65.71 -29.40
N ASP A 134 -7.49 -64.93 -29.06
CA ASP A 134 -8.88 -65.21 -29.38
C ASP A 134 -9.38 -64.44 -30.62
N LYS A 135 -8.53 -63.59 -31.22
CA LYS A 135 -8.89 -62.86 -32.45
C LYS A 135 -8.53 -63.71 -33.68
N PRO A 136 -9.49 -64.07 -34.54
CA PRO A 136 -9.17 -64.77 -35.78
C PRO A 136 -8.35 -63.84 -36.68
N HIS A 137 -7.17 -64.30 -37.09
CA HIS A 137 -6.36 -63.64 -38.11
C HIS A 137 -7.13 -63.67 -39.44
N SER A 138 -7.60 -62.53 -39.93
CA SER A 138 -8.05 -62.42 -41.33
C SER A 138 -6.79 -62.47 -42.19
N HIS A 139 -6.67 -63.56 -42.94
CA HIS A 139 -5.65 -63.73 -43.97
C HIS A 139 -6.31 -63.23 -45.27
N ASP A 140 -6.10 -61.96 -45.60
CA ASP A 140 -6.50 -61.43 -46.89
C ASP A 140 -5.45 -61.88 -47.91
N ASP A 141 -5.77 -62.95 -48.64
CA ASP A 141 -5.00 -63.47 -49.77
C ASP A 141 -5.01 -62.44 -50.90
N HIS A 142 -3.95 -61.63 -51.00
CA HIS A 142 -3.63 -60.91 -52.23
C HIS A 142 -2.85 -61.82 -53.18
N GLY A 143 -3.58 -62.67 -53.90
CA GLY A 143 -3.06 -63.40 -55.06
C GLY A 143 -2.76 -62.43 -56.21
N HIS A 144 -1.48 -62.24 -56.51
CA HIS A 144 -1.02 -61.63 -57.76
C HIS A 144 -0.42 -62.73 -58.65
N HIS A 145 -1.09 -63.00 -59.77
CA HIS A 145 -0.55 -63.62 -60.99
C HIS A 145 -1.04 -62.81 -62.19
#